data_AF-A0AAE0QE80-F1
#
_entry.id   AF-A0AAE0QE80-F1
#
_cell.length_a   1.000
_cell.length_b   1.000
_cell.length_c   1.000
_cell.angle_alpha   90.00
_cell.angle_beta   90.00
_cell.angle_gamma   90.00
#
_symmetry.space_group_name_H-M   'P 1'
#
loop_
_entity.id
_entity.type
_entity.pdbx_description
1 polymer ?
#
loop_
_entity_poly.entity_id
_entity_poly.type
_entity_poly.pdbx_seq_one_letter_code
_entity_poly.pdbx_strand_id
1 'polypeptide(L)'
;MQNGQSIHAEPCPLPTGPRVGGEVLPQVEEFKYLGVLFTSEGRMDREIDRRIGAAAAVMRSMYRSVVVKKELSWKAKLSIYQSIYVPTLTYGHDRK
;
A
#
# COMPACT_ATOMS: atom_id res chain seq x y z
N MET A 1 -16.19 5.18 -64.29
CA MET A 1 -16.38 5.60 -62.89
C MET A 1 -15.52 4.69 -62.04
N GLN A 2 -14.38 5.18 -61.56
CA GLN A 2 -13.44 4.39 -60.76
C GLN A 2 -13.94 4.32 -59.31
N ASN A 3 -13.95 3.11 -58.78
CA ASN A 3 -14.48 2.78 -57.46
C ASN A 3 -13.59 3.39 -56.36
N GLY A 4 -14.16 4.27 -55.54
CA GLY A 4 -13.51 4.77 -54.34
C GLY A 4 -13.42 3.67 -53.29
N GLN A 5 -12.31 2.95 -53.23
CA GLN A 5 -11.98 2.10 -52.10
C GLN A 5 -11.73 2.99 -50.88
N SER A 6 -12.73 3.05 -50.01
CA SER A 6 -12.59 3.59 -48.65
C SER A 6 -11.54 2.75 -47.94
N ILE A 7 -10.37 3.35 -47.73
CA ILE A 7 -9.34 2.80 -46.85
C ILE A 7 -9.90 2.79 -45.42
N HIS A 8 -10.49 1.68 -45.00
CA HIS A 8 -10.69 1.39 -43.60
C HIS A 8 -9.30 1.25 -42.97
N ALA A 9 -8.78 2.34 -42.43
CA ALA A 9 -7.65 2.28 -41.52
C ALA A 9 -8.15 1.56 -40.26
N GLU A 10 -7.77 0.29 -40.10
CA GLU A 10 -7.79 -0.36 -38.79
C GLU A 10 -7.04 0.55 -37.80
N PRO A 11 -7.64 0.92 -36.66
CA PRO A 11 -6.95 1.72 -35.67
C PRO A 11 -5.68 0.99 -35.24
N CYS A 12 -4.50 1.62 -35.40
CA CYS A 12 -3.26 1.07 -34.86
C CYS A 12 -3.49 0.69 -33.38
N PRO A 13 -3.17 -0.54 -32.93
CA PRO A 13 -3.33 -0.90 -31.55
C PRO A 13 -2.34 -0.08 -30.73
N LEU A 14 -2.82 1.01 -30.13
CA LEU A 14 -2.06 1.74 -29.14
C LEU A 14 -1.88 0.78 -27.96
N PRO A 15 -0.66 0.49 -27.50
CA PRO A 15 -0.48 -0.27 -26.28
C PRO A 15 -1.16 0.49 -25.15
N THR A 16 -2.12 -0.17 -24.52
CA THR A 16 -3.09 0.35 -23.54
C THR A 16 -2.47 0.67 -22.18
N GLY A 17 -1.14 0.77 -22.08
CA GLY A 17 -0.39 0.91 -20.84
C GLY A 17 0.35 2.25 -20.71
N PRO A 18 0.66 2.68 -19.48
CA PRO A 18 1.45 3.88 -19.23
C PRO A 18 2.84 3.77 -19.87
N ARG A 19 3.30 4.85 -20.48
CA ARG A 19 4.61 4.93 -21.14
C ARG A 19 5.53 5.92 -20.43
N VAL A 20 6.79 5.56 -20.27
CA VAL A 20 7.85 6.46 -19.78
C VAL A 20 8.99 6.43 -20.79
N GLY A 21 9.38 7.59 -21.32
CA GLY A 21 10.46 7.69 -22.32
C GLY A 21 10.19 6.94 -23.65
N GLY A 22 8.94 6.56 -23.92
CA GLY A 22 8.55 5.78 -25.12
C GLY A 22 8.36 4.28 -24.85
N GLU A 23 8.89 3.77 -23.75
CA GLU A 23 8.72 2.37 -23.33
C GLU A 23 7.41 2.16 -22.56
N VAL A 24 6.75 1.03 -22.82
CA VAL A 24 5.52 0.63 -22.11
C VAL A 24 5.90 -0.01 -20.79
N LEU A 25 5.38 0.53 -19.69
CA LEU A 25 5.63 -0.04 -18.36
C LEU A 25 4.77 -1.29 -18.14
N PRO A 26 5.33 -2.35 -17.51
CA PRO A 26 4.57 -3.53 -17.14
C PRO A 26 3.52 -3.16 -16.08
N GLN A 27 2.26 -3.49 -16.34
CA GLN A 27 1.18 -3.38 -15.34
C GLN A 27 1.15 -4.65 -14.50
N VAL A 28 1.25 -4.51 -13.18
CA VAL A 28 1.23 -5.62 -12.22
C VAL A 28 0.00 -5.50 -11.31
N GLU A 29 -0.57 -6.62 -10.87
CA GLU A 29 -1.72 -6.63 -9.93
C GLU A 29 -1.34 -5.98 -8.60
N GLU A 30 -0.11 -6.18 -8.14
CA GLU A 30 0.44 -5.61 -6.93
C GLU A 30 1.79 -4.94 -7.18
N PHE A 31 1.92 -3.70 -6.73
CA PHE A 31 3.14 -2.92 -6.84
C PHE A 31 3.57 -2.42 -5.46
N LYS A 32 4.80 -2.73 -5.04
CA LYS A 32 5.34 -2.24 -3.77
C LYS A 32 6.22 -1.02 -4.03
N TYR A 33 5.83 0.12 -3.47
CA TYR A 33 6.61 1.35 -3.53
C TYR A 33 6.77 1.99 -2.15
N LEU A 34 8.01 2.30 -1.78
CA LEU A 34 8.37 2.87 -0.47
C LEU A 34 7.80 2.09 0.73
N GLY A 35 7.63 0.77 0.58
CA GLY A 35 7.06 -0.10 1.61
C GLY A 35 5.54 -0.24 1.60
N VAL A 36 4.83 0.54 0.79
CA VAL A 36 3.38 0.51 0.62
C VAL A 36 3.01 -0.40 -0.55
N LEU A 37 2.00 -1.26 -0.36
CA LEU A 37 1.43 -2.09 -1.41
C LEU A 37 0.30 -1.33 -2.13
N PHE A 38 0.43 -1.20 -3.44
CA PHE A 38 -0.58 -0.65 -4.33
C PHE A 38 -1.17 -1.78 -5.17
N THR A 39 -2.47 -1.78 -5.38
CA THR A 39 -3.11 -2.72 -6.32
C THR A 39 -3.36 -2.03 -7.66
N SER A 40 -3.40 -2.80 -8.76
CA SER A 40 -3.69 -2.29 -10.11
C SER A 40 -5.05 -1.56 -10.20
N GLU A 41 -5.99 -1.92 -9.34
CA GLU A 41 -7.32 -1.31 -9.22
C GLU A 41 -7.32 -0.05 -8.33
N GLY A 42 -6.18 0.32 -7.76
CA GLY A 42 -6.05 1.46 -6.83
C GLY A 42 -6.62 1.21 -5.44
N ARG A 43 -7.05 -0.02 -5.12
CA ARG A 43 -7.53 -0.39 -3.77
C ARG A 43 -6.36 -0.51 -2.79
N MET A 44 -6.59 -0.06 -1.56
CA MET A 44 -5.63 -0.17 -0.44
C MET A 44 -5.96 -1.28 0.55
N ASP A 45 -7.04 -2.05 0.33
CA ASP A 45 -7.54 -3.04 1.30
C ASP A 45 -6.46 -4.05 1.70
N ARG A 46 -5.71 -4.59 0.74
CA ARG A 46 -4.60 -5.54 1.01
C ARG A 46 -3.49 -4.92 1.86
N GLU A 47 -3.15 -3.65 1.66
CA GLU A 47 -2.15 -2.95 2.49
C GLU A 47 -2.70 -2.68 3.90
N ILE A 48 -3.98 -2.33 4.02
CA ILE A 48 -4.65 -2.14 5.31
C ILE A 48 -4.66 -3.45 6.10
N ASP A 49 -5.08 -4.55 5.49
CA ASP A 49 -5.09 -5.88 6.11
C ASP A 49 -3.69 -6.30 6.56
N ARG A 50 -2.68 -6.04 5.73
CA ARG A 50 -1.27 -6.30 6.10
C ARG A 50 -0.85 -5.52 7.35
N ARG A 51 -1.22 -4.24 7.43
CA ARG A 51 -0.90 -3.39 8.59
C ARG A 51 -1.65 -3.80 9.83
N ILE A 52 -2.93 -4.14 9.71
CA ILE A 52 -3.73 -4.68 10.82
C ILE A 52 -3.07 -5.97 11.34
N GLY A 53 -2.65 -6.87 10.44
CA GLY A 53 -1.94 -8.10 10.80
C GLY A 53 -0.63 -7.83 11.55
N ALA A 54 0.18 -6.89 11.06
CA ALA A 54 1.43 -6.49 11.70
C ALA A 54 1.20 -5.85 13.09
N ALA A 55 0.26 -4.91 13.18
CA ALA A 55 -0.10 -4.24 14.43
C ALA A 55 -0.66 -5.24 15.46
N ALA A 56 -1.47 -6.20 15.03
CA ALA A 56 -1.98 -7.27 15.88
C ALA A 56 -0.84 -8.16 16.42
N ALA A 57 0.16 -8.48 15.60
CA ALA A 57 1.33 -9.24 16.05
C ALA A 57 2.13 -8.47 17.11
N VAL A 58 2.33 -7.16 16.92
CA VAL A 58 2.98 -6.28 17.90
C VAL A 58 2.18 -6.20 19.19
N MET A 59 0.85 -6.04 19.13
CA MET A 59 0.03 -6.01 20.34
C MET A 59 0.05 -7.33 21.08
N ARG A 60 0.01 -8.45 20.37
CA ARG A 60 0.12 -9.77 20.99
C ARG A 60 1.44 -9.91 21.78
N SER A 61 2.56 -9.45 21.24
CA SER A 61 3.84 -9.50 21.95
C SER A 61 3.92 -8.50 23.11
N MET A 62 3.42 -7.27 22.92
CA MET A 62 3.43 -6.22 23.94
C MET A 62 2.42 -6.44 25.06
N TYR A 63 1.32 -7.16 24.82
CA TYR A 63 0.25 -7.28 25.79
C TYR A 63 0.75 -7.81 27.13
N ARG A 64 1.55 -8.89 27.10
CA ARG A 64 2.12 -9.51 28.30
C ARG A 64 3.25 -8.68 28.95
N SER A 65 4.03 -7.98 28.14
CA SER A 65 5.23 -7.27 28.62
C SER A 65 4.96 -5.83 29.05
N VAL A 66 3.92 -5.19 28.51
CA VAL A 66 3.62 -3.77 28.70
C VAL A 66 2.24 -3.55 29.29
N VAL A 67 1.19 -4.05 28.64
CA VAL A 67 -0.20 -3.69 28.98
C VAL A 67 -0.58 -4.24 30.36
N VAL A 68 -0.31 -5.52 30.62
CA VAL A 68 -0.72 -6.19 31.87
C VAL A 68 0.26 -5.97 33.03
N LYS A 69 1.48 -5.49 32.80
CA LYS A 69 2.45 -5.23 33.87
C LYS A 69 2.00 -4.07 34.75
N LYS A 70 1.84 -4.31 36.05
CA LYS A 70 1.47 -3.27 37.04
C LYS A 70 2.62 -2.32 37.38
N GLU A 71 3.86 -2.77 37.20
CA GLU A 71 5.08 -2.00 37.45
C GLU A 71 5.27 -0.82 36.50
N LEU A 72 4.65 -0.89 35.31
CA LEU A 72 4.73 0.18 34.33
C LEU A 72 3.68 1.23 34.61
N SER A 73 4.11 2.48 34.70
CA SER A 73 3.19 3.61 34.81
C SER A 73 2.31 3.71 33.57
N TRP A 74 1.11 4.25 33.74
CA TRP A 74 0.20 4.51 32.63
C TRP A 74 0.86 5.36 31.53
N LYS A 75 1.67 6.36 31.92
CA LYS A 75 2.42 7.22 31.00
C LYS A 75 3.41 6.43 30.15
N ALA A 76 4.12 5.47 30.73
CA ALA A 76 5.03 4.60 29.98
C ALA A 76 4.27 3.69 29.01
N LYS A 77 3.17 3.07 29.46
CA LYS A 77 2.32 2.24 28.59
C LYS A 77 1.78 3.02 27.40
N LEU A 78 1.29 4.24 27.65
CA LEU A 78 0.77 5.12 26.61
C LEU A 78 1.87 5.55 25.63
N SER A 79 3.05 5.92 26.14
CA SER A 79 4.20 6.29 25.31
C SER A 79 4.64 5.14 24.41
N ILE A 80 4.68 3.91 24.91
CA ILE A 80 5.00 2.71 24.12
C ILE A 80 3.92 2.46 23.06
N TYR A 81 2.65 2.52 23.44
CA TYR A 81 1.53 2.35 22.51
C TYR A 81 1.57 3.37 21.37
N GLN A 82 1.79 4.65 21.70
CA GLN A 82 1.96 5.71 20.70
C GLN A 82 3.22 5.50 19.86
N SER A 83 4.34 5.07 20.46
CA SER A 83 5.63 4.97 19.77
C SER A 83 5.72 3.80 18.80
N ILE A 84 5.05 2.69 19.13
CA ILE A 84 5.20 1.41 18.43
C ILE A 84 3.91 1.01 17.71
N TYR A 85 2.79 0.94 18.44
CA TYR A 85 1.55 0.41 17.88
C TYR A 85 0.93 1.36 16.85
N VAL A 86 0.81 2.65 17.20
CA VAL A 86 0.20 3.64 16.30
C VAL A 86 0.94 3.69 14.95
N PRO A 87 2.27 3.86 14.85
CA PRO A 87 2.98 3.89 13.56
C PRO A 87 3.05 2.55 12.81
N THR A 88 2.74 1.44 13.48
CA THR A 88 2.62 0.13 12.80
C THR A 88 1.25 0.00 12.14
N LEU A 89 0.22 0.55 12.79
CA LEU A 89 -1.15 0.54 12.31
C LEU A 89 -1.40 1.68 11.29
N THR A 90 -0.96 2.89 11.62
CA THR A 90 -1.02 4.08 10.79
C THR A 90 0.29 4.26 10.04
N TYR A 91 0.22 4.82 8.84
CA TYR A 91 1.38 5.09 7.98
C TYR A 91 2.55 5.66 8.79
N GLY A 92 3.77 5.13 8.56
CA GLY A 92 5.01 5.50 9.24
C GLY A 92 5.02 6.97 9.66
N HIS A 93 4.80 7.16 10.96
CA HIS A 93 4.52 8.42 11.62
C HIS A 93 5.60 9.46 11.29
N ASP A 94 5.24 10.51 10.56
CA ASP A 94 5.98 11.77 10.60
C ASP A 94 5.90 12.29 12.04
N ARG A 95 6.87 11.89 12.87
CA ARG A 95 7.08 12.46 14.21
C ARG A 95 7.82 13.76 13.96
N LYS A 96 7.09 14.87 13.88
CA LYS A 96 7.64 16.18 14.19
C LYS A 96 7.83 16.33 15.70
#